data_AF-A0A1H4KJJ4-F1
#
_entry.id   AF-A0A1H4KJJ4-F1
#
_cell.length_a   1.000
_cell.length_b   1.000
_cell.length_c   1.000
_cell.angle_alpha   90.00
_cell.angle_beta   90.00
_cell.angle_gamma   90.00
#
_symmetry.space_group_name_H-M   'P 1'
#
loop_
_entity.id
_entity.type
_entity.pdbx_description
1 polymer ?
#
loop_
_entity_poly.entity_id
_entity_poly.type
_entity_poly.pdbx_seq_one_letter_code
_entity_poly.pdbx_strand_id
1 'polypeptide(L)'
;MAKTIVKKKVVKKAATKAVKGTPAKAAKTAAKPLSKAIRKNSKPKACTQPVALADRLDTLLHTVRCIAQHEDELCTLLHAARKSNRMTQALARELRSILANLPAEEYAWELRALEEELEAAA
;
A
#
# COMPACT_ATOMS: atom_id res chain seq x y z
N MET A 1 42.52 -16.09 -32.45
CA MET A 1 42.99 -15.45 -31.20
C MET A 1 43.01 -13.94 -31.40
N ALA A 2 42.12 -13.19 -30.76
CA ALA A 2 42.10 -11.73 -30.80
C ALA A 2 41.99 -11.21 -29.36
N LYS A 3 43.03 -10.50 -28.91
CA LYS A 3 43.11 -9.80 -27.62
C LYS A 3 42.68 -8.36 -27.85
N THR A 4 41.80 -7.84 -27.00
CA THR A 4 41.71 -6.38 -26.77
C THR A 4 41.52 -6.11 -25.28
N ILE A 5 42.33 -5.18 -24.78
CA ILE A 5 42.64 -4.88 -23.39
C ILE A 5 42.11 -3.47 -23.06
N VAL A 6 41.36 -3.38 -21.95
CA VAL A 6 41.31 -2.30 -20.93
C VAL A 6 40.88 -0.88 -21.32
N LYS A 7 39.92 -0.32 -20.55
CA LYS A 7 40.12 0.93 -19.77
C LYS A 7 39.03 1.18 -18.73
N LYS A 8 39.42 1.07 -17.45
CA LYS A 8 38.78 1.69 -16.29
C LYS A 8 38.78 3.22 -16.47
N LYS A 9 37.71 3.90 -16.07
CA LYS A 9 37.76 5.33 -15.74
C LYS A 9 37.09 5.58 -14.39
N VAL A 10 37.90 6.09 -13.48
CA VAL A 10 37.58 6.58 -12.13
C VAL A 10 37.53 8.11 -12.21
N VAL A 11 36.52 8.74 -11.61
CA VAL A 11 36.48 10.16 -11.18
C VAL A 11 35.55 10.18 -9.95
N LYS A 12 35.99 10.28 -8.68
CA LYS A 12 36.58 11.38 -7.86
C LYS A 12 35.76 12.69 -7.74
N LYS A 13 34.93 12.76 -6.69
CA LYS A 13 34.93 13.69 -5.51
C LYS A 13 34.97 15.23 -5.68
N ALA A 14 34.01 15.93 -5.04
CA ALA A 14 34.09 17.16 -4.17
C ALA A 14 32.66 17.74 -3.97
N ALA A 15 32.06 18.03 -2.80
CA ALA A 15 32.40 18.80 -1.58
C ALA A 15 32.12 20.33 -1.66
N THR A 16 31.15 20.83 -0.85
CA THR A 16 30.99 22.20 -0.24
C THR A 16 29.62 22.23 0.49
N LYS A 17 29.46 22.27 1.82
CA LYS A 17 29.78 23.24 2.90
C LYS A 17 28.98 24.55 2.87
N ALA A 18 28.02 24.72 3.80
CA ALA A 18 27.72 26.02 4.45
C ALA A 18 26.88 25.81 5.74
N VAL A 19 27.42 26.33 6.86
CA VAL A 19 26.83 26.48 8.20
C VAL A 19 26.93 27.96 8.56
N LYS A 20 25.87 28.55 9.12
CA LYS A 20 25.76 29.76 9.98
C LYS A 20 24.29 30.23 9.91
N GLY A 21 23.56 30.61 10.95
CA GLY A 21 23.80 30.82 12.37
C GLY A 21 22.48 31.34 13.00
N THR A 22 22.26 31.02 14.27
CA THR A 22 21.19 31.43 15.21
C THR A 22 21.20 32.96 15.49
N PRO A 23 20.23 33.61 16.18
CA PRO A 23 19.71 33.24 17.51
C PRO A 23 18.24 33.58 17.89
N ALA A 24 17.91 33.09 19.09
CA ALA A 24 16.68 33.14 19.89
C ALA A 24 16.15 34.52 20.32
N LYS A 25 14.86 34.59 20.71
CA LYS A 25 14.45 35.13 22.02
C LYS A 25 13.00 34.86 22.46
N ALA A 26 12.89 34.40 23.73
CA ALA A 26 11.87 34.57 24.78
C ALA A 26 10.38 34.25 24.50
N ALA A 27 9.72 33.29 25.15
CA ALA A 27 9.46 33.05 26.60
C ALA A 27 8.49 34.05 27.26
N LYS A 28 7.27 33.59 27.63
CA LYS A 28 6.77 33.49 29.02
C LYS A 28 5.26 33.20 29.12
N THR A 29 4.96 32.17 29.92
CA THR A 29 3.88 32.03 30.93
C THR A 29 2.40 32.21 30.55
N ALA A 30 1.58 31.19 30.80
CA ALA A 30 0.65 31.15 31.95
C ALA A 30 -0.15 29.84 31.99
N ALA A 31 -0.33 29.30 33.19
CA ALA A 31 -1.08 28.09 33.48
C ALA A 31 -2.55 28.40 33.85
N LYS A 32 -3.48 27.59 33.29
CA LYS A 32 -4.77 27.04 33.82
C LYS A 32 -5.82 28.00 34.43
N PRO A 33 -7.14 27.78 34.17
CA PRO A 33 -7.83 26.65 34.82
C PRO A 33 -8.88 25.89 33.98
N LEU A 34 -9.19 24.70 34.50
CA LEU A 34 -10.31 23.84 34.15
C LEU A 34 -11.63 24.62 33.99
N SER A 35 -12.37 24.31 32.93
CA SER A 35 -13.83 24.46 32.92
C SER A 35 -14.46 23.18 32.39
N LYS A 36 -15.14 22.46 33.28
CA LYS A 36 -16.09 21.40 32.95
C LYS A 36 -17.12 21.92 31.94
N ALA A 37 -17.25 21.23 30.82
CA ALA A 37 -18.50 21.16 30.10
C ALA A 37 -18.62 19.76 29.48
N ILE A 38 -19.02 18.80 30.33
CA ILE A 38 -19.66 17.58 29.87
C ILE A 38 -20.96 18.03 29.21
N ARG A 39 -20.98 18.12 27.88
CA ARG A 39 -22.22 18.09 27.10
C ARG A 39 -22.43 16.67 26.58
N LYS A 40 -23.04 15.85 27.43
CA LYS A 40 -23.88 14.75 26.95
C LYS A 40 -25.13 15.39 26.36
N ASN A 41 -25.15 15.55 25.05
CA ASN A 41 -26.37 15.78 24.26
C ASN A 41 -26.09 15.16 22.88
N SER A 42 -26.55 13.93 22.67
CA SER A 42 -27.90 13.60 22.19
C SER A 42 -27.88 13.44 20.67
N LYS A 43 -27.82 12.18 20.22
CA LYS A 43 -28.77 11.55 19.27
C LYS A 43 -28.18 10.23 18.77
N PRO A 44 -28.91 9.10 18.85
CA PRO A 44 -28.49 7.87 18.19
C PRO A 44 -28.62 8.04 16.66
N LYS A 45 -27.56 7.62 15.97
CA LYS A 45 -27.48 7.14 14.59
C LYS A 45 -28.41 7.84 13.58
N ALA A 46 -27.97 8.99 13.06
CA ALA A 46 -28.33 9.33 11.69
C ALA A 46 -27.52 8.41 10.76
N CYS A 47 -28.22 7.76 9.83
CA CYS A 47 -27.74 6.75 8.91
C CYS A 47 -26.57 7.27 8.04
N THR A 48 -25.33 7.13 8.50
CA THR A 48 -24.12 7.38 7.70
C THR A 48 -23.79 6.20 6.74
N GLN A 49 -24.66 5.18 6.74
CA GLN A 49 -24.50 3.92 6.01
C GLN A 49 -24.24 4.08 4.50
N PRO A 50 -24.89 4.99 3.73
CA PRO A 50 -24.81 4.91 2.27
C PRO A 50 -23.47 5.41 1.70
N VAL A 51 -22.83 6.38 2.36
CA VAL A 51 -21.54 6.91 1.87
C VAL A 51 -20.41 5.94 2.23
N ALA A 52 -20.42 5.40 3.45
CA ALA A 52 -19.41 4.44 3.89
C ALA A 52 -19.45 3.13 3.07
N LEU A 53 -20.63 2.63 2.74
CA LEU A 53 -20.79 1.43 1.91
C LEU A 53 -20.33 1.66 0.46
N ALA A 54 -20.62 2.84 -0.10
CA ALA A 54 -20.15 3.22 -1.44
C ALA A 54 -18.61 3.31 -1.50
N ASP A 55 -17.98 3.94 -0.51
CA ASP A 55 -16.51 4.06 -0.42
C ASP A 55 -15.83 2.68 -0.26
N ARG A 56 -16.44 1.77 0.51
CA ARG A 56 -15.97 0.39 0.66
C ARG A 56 -16.12 -0.43 -0.62
N LEU A 57 -17.25 -0.28 -1.31
CA LEU A 57 -17.45 -0.92 -2.60
C LEU A 57 -16.42 -0.44 -3.63
N ASP A 58 -16.09 0.86 -3.65
CA ASP A 58 -15.03 1.39 -4.51
C ASP A 58 -13.65 0.78 -4.17
N THR A 59 -13.34 0.63 -2.88
CA THR A 59 -12.11 -0.03 -2.41
C THR A 59 -12.06 -1.51 -2.83
N LEU A 60 -13.17 -2.24 -2.72
CA LEU A 60 -13.27 -3.62 -3.21
C LEU A 60 -13.06 -3.70 -4.74
N LEU A 61 -13.68 -2.79 -5.50
CA LEU A 61 -13.50 -2.74 -6.95
C LEU A 61 -12.06 -2.41 -7.34
N HIS A 62 -11.39 -1.54 -6.57
CA HIS A 62 -9.98 -1.24 -6.76
C HIS A 62 -9.10 -2.47 -6.53
N THR A 63 -9.28 -3.19 -5.41
CA THR A 63 -8.51 -4.40 -5.10
C THR A 63 -8.74 -5.50 -6.13
N VAL A 64 -9.98 -5.72 -6.58
CA VAL A 64 -10.29 -6.66 -7.68
C VAL A 64 -9.55 -6.27 -8.96
N ARG A 65 -9.48 -4.96 -9.27
CA ARG A 65 -8.76 -4.48 -10.45
C ARG A 65 -7.25 -4.73 -10.36
N CYS A 66 -6.66 -4.55 -9.18
CA CYS A 66 -5.26 -4.89 -8.92
C CYS A 66 -5.00 -6.39 -9.12
N ILE A 67 -5.89 -7.27 -8.66
CA ILE A 67 -5.78 -8.71 -8.88
C ILE A 67 -5.87 -9.04 -10.37
N ALA A 68 -6.83 -8.45 -11.08
CA ALA A 68 -7.03 -8.69 -12.51
C ALA A 68 -5.83 -8.29 -13.38
N GLN A 69 -5.03 -7.31 -12.97
CA GLN A 69 -3.81 -6.90 -13.70
C GLN A 69 -2.78 -8.02 -13.83
N HIS A 70 -2.82 -9.03 -12.95
CA HIS A 70 -1.90 -10.16 -13.00
C HIS A 70 -2.45 -11.37 -13.77
N GLU A 71 -3.68 -11.31 -14.29
CA GLU A 71 -4.33 -12.44 -14.99
C GLU A 71 -3.51 -12.91 -16.20
N ASP A 72 -3.09 -11.99 -17.07
CA ASP A 72 -2.33 -12.30 -18.27
C ASP A 72 -0.96 -12.93 -17.95
N GLU A 73 -0.30 -12.44 -16.91
CA GLU A 73 0.99 -12.97 -16.43
C GLU A 73 0.83 -14.41 -15.92
N LEU A 74 -0.22 -14.67 -15.13
CA LEU A 74 -0.55 -16.00 -14.62
C LEU A 74 -0.92 -16.97 -15.75
N CYS A 75 -1.69 -16.52 -16.74
CA CYS A 75 -1.99 -17.29 -17.94
C CYS A 75 -0.71 -17.65 -18.72
N THR A 76 0.20 -16.70 -18.86
CA THR A 76 1.50 -16.92 -19.52
C THR A 76 2.34 -17.97 -18.78
N LEU A 77 2.43 -17.87 -17.45
CA LEU A 77 3.12 -18.85 -16.61
C LEU A 77 2.48 -20.24 -16.72
N LEU A 78 1.16 -20.32 -16.73
CA LEU A 78 0.43 -21.57 -16.91
C LEU A 78 0.76 -22.23 -18.25
N HIS A 79 0.78 -21.46 -19.33
CA HIS A 79 1.16 -21.96 -20.64
C HIS A 79 2.62 -22.45 -20.68
N ALA A 80 3.54 -21.72 -20.05
CA ALA A 80 4.95 -22.12 -19.95
C ALA A 80 5.13 -23.41 -19.14
N ALA A 81 4.41 -23.56 -18.02
CA ALA A 81 4.41 -24.77 -17.20
C ALA A 81 3.85 -25.99 -17.97
N ARG A 82 2.76 -25.80 -18.72
CA ARG A 82 2.19 -26.84 -19.58
C ARG A 82 3.13 -27.26 -20.71
N LYS A 83 3.79 -26.30 -21.37
CA LYS A 83 4.72 -26.58 -22.47
C LYS A 83 5.96 -27.34 -22.02
N SER A 84 6.46 -27.05 -20.83
CA SER A 84 7.65 -27.71 -20.25
C SER A 84 7.32 -29.04 -19.56
N ASN A 85 6.03 -29.34 -19.36
CA ASN A 85 5.51 -30.53 -18.67
C ASN A 85 6.09 -30.74 -17.26
N ARG A 86 6.72 -29.70 -16.67
CA ARG A 86 7.35 -29.68 -15.34
C ARG A 86 7.39 -28.25 -14.80
N MET A 87 7.16 -28.09 -13.51
CA MET A 87 7.36 -26.81 -12.83
C MET A 87 8.87 -26.56 -12.64
N THR A 88 9.44 -25.61 -13.38
CA THR A 88 10.84 -25.23 -13.22
C THR A 88 11.03 -24.29 -12.03
N GLN A 89 12.25 -24.21 -11.47
CA GLN A 89 12.52 -23.26 -10.40
C GLN A 89 12.31 -21.80 -10.82
N ALA A 90 12.54 -21.46 -12.10
CA ALA A 90 12.31 -20.13 -12.62
C ALA A 90 10.82 -19.77 -12.58
N LEU A 91 9.96 -20.63 -13.15
CA LEU A 91 8.50 -20.44 -13.12
C LEU A 91 7.97 -20.38 -11.68
N ALA A 92 8.49 -21.21 -10.78
CA ALA A 92 8.12 -21.18 -9.37
C ALA A 92 8.56 -19.90 -8.64
N ARG A 93 9.63 -19.22 -9.08
CA ARG A 93 10.04 -17.92 -8.53
C ARG A 93 9.16 -16.80 -9.07
N GLU A 94 8.88 -16.81 -10.36
CA GLU A 94 7.98 -15.83 -10.99
C GLU A 94 6.57 -15.91 -10.40
N LEU A 95 6.01 -17.12 -10.27
CA LEU A 95 4.72 -17.32 -9.63
C LEU A 95 4.70 -16.79 -8.19
N ARG A 96 5.72 -17.08 -7.38
CA ARG A 96 5.81 -16.55 -6.00
C ARG A 96 5.88 -15.04 -5.98
N SER A 97 6.58 -14.42 -6.93
CA SER A 97 6.67 -12.96 -7.03
C SER A 97 5.30 -12.35 -7.32
N ILE A 98 4.53 -12.92 -8.24
CA ILE A 98 3.17 -12.44 -8.56
C ILE A 98 2.27 -12.61 -7.34
N LEU A 99 2.27 -13.81 -6.73
CA LEU A 99 1.43 -14.10 -5.56
C LEU A 99 1.75 -13.17 -4.37
N ALA A 100 3.00 -12.76 -4.19
CA ALA A 100 3.38 -11.82 -3.13
C ALA A 100 2.88 -10.38 -3.37
N ASN A 101 2.53 -10.03 -4.61
CA ASN A 101 2.02 -8.72 -4.98
C ASN A 101 0.48 -8.66 -5.03
N LEU A 102 -0.20 -9.80 -4.92
CA LEU A 102 -1.67 -9.84 -4.93
C LEU A 102 -2.21 -9.32 -3.58
N PRO A 103 -3.12 -8.34 -3.59
CA PRO A 103 -3.77 -7.83 -2.37
C PRO A 103 -4.89 -8.77 -1.90
N ALA A 104 -4.54 -10.04 -1.66
CA ALA A 104 -5.49 -11.10 -1.35
C ALA A 104 -6.07 -10.98 0.07
N GLU A 105 -5.26 -10.51 1.02
CA GLU A 105 -5.71 -10.26 2.39
C GLU A 105 -6.67 -9.08 2.42
N GLU A 106 -6.31 -7.98 1.77
CA GLU A 106 -7.15 -6.78 1.65
C GLU A 106 -8.49 -7.13 0.99
N TYR A 107 -8.47 -7.88 -0.11
CA TYR A 107 -9.70 -8.36 -0.75
C TYR A 107 -10.59 -9.15 0.22
N ALA A 108 -10.01 -10.10 0.97
CA ALA A 108 -10.77 -10.92 1.91
C ALA A 108 -11.33 -10.10 3.09
N TRP A 109 -10.58 -9.12 3.58
CA TRP A 109 -11.01 -8.21 4.64
C TRP A 109 -12.15 -7.30 4.17
N GLU A 110 -12.03 -6.67 3.00
CA GLU A 110 -13.07 -5.79 2.45
C GLU A 110 -14.35 -6.56 2.14
N LEU A 111 -14.25 -7.78 1.60
CA LEU A 111 -15.41 -8.62 1.31
C LEU A 111 -16.20 -8.94 2.58
N ARG A 112 -15.51 -9.42 3.63
CA ARG A 112 -16.13 -9.73 4.93
C ARG A 112 -16.77 -8.50 5.55
N ALA A 113 -16.07 -7.37 5.51
CA ALA A 113 -16.56 -6.15 6.12
C ALA A 113 -17.80 -5.59 5.40
N LEU A 114 -17.92 -5.78 4.08
CA LEU A 114 -19.12 -5.47 3.31
C LEU A 114 -20.28 -6.42 3.61
N GLU A 115 -20.01 -7.72 3.77
CA GLU A 115 -21.02 -8.71 4.17
C GLU A 115 -21.62 -8.36 5.54
N GLU A 116 -20.78 -8.05 6.54
CA GLU A 116 -21.22 -7.62 7.87
C GLU A 116 -22.07 -6.34 7.84
N GLU A 117 -21.71 -5.37 7.00
CA GLU A 117 -22.49 -4.13 6.84
C GLU A 117 -23.84 -4.36 6.17
N LEU A 118 -23.89 -5.25 5.17
CA LEU A 118 -25.14 -5.65 4.51
C LEU A 118 -26.07 -6.39 5.47
N GLU A 119 -25.53 -7.32 6.28
CA GLU A 119 -26.29 -8.02 7.31
C GLU A 119 -26.82 -7.05 8.39
N ALA A 120 -26.03 -6.06 8.79
CA ALA A 120 -26.46 -5.05 9.77
C ALA A 120 -27.52 -4.07 9.23
N ALA A 121 -27.69 -3.99 7.90
CA ALA A 121 -28.66 -3.13 7.24
C ALA A 121 -29.98 -3.83 6.86
N ALA A 122 -30.03 -5.17 6.94
CA ALA A 122 -31.21 -6.01 6.67
C ALA A 122 -32.13 -6.14 7.89
#